data_AF-A0A397JC73-F1
#
_entry.id   AF-A0A397JC73-F1
#
_cell.length_a   1.000
_cell.length_b   1.000
_cell.length_c   1.000
_cell.angle_alpha   90.00
_cell.angle_beta   90.00
_cell.angle_gamma   90.00
#
_symmetry.space_group_name_H-M   'P 1'
#
loop_
_entity.id
_entity.type
_entity.pdbx_description
1 polymer ?
#
loop_
_entity_poly.entity_id
_entity_poly.type
_entity_poly.pdbx_seq_one_letter_code
_entity_poly.pdbx_strand_id
1 'polypeptide(L)' 'MANPIPPGLVLNEEEQEAFHGMNRRERLRFNALPDNNAKRYFIQGIVENQKSEREKSFLRRFLSRLFH' A
#
# COMPACT_ATOMS: atom_id res chain seq x y z
N MET A 1 1.70 -14.27 11.96
CA MET A 1 0.60 -13.51 12.60
C MET A 1 0.54 -12.15 11.94
N ALA A 2 -0.63 -11.73 11.44
CA ALA A 2 -0.82 -10.39 10.91
C ALA A 2 -0.70 -9.37 12.05
N ASN A 3 0.00 -8.26 11.83
CA ASN A 3 0.10 -7.20 12.85
C ASN A 3 -1.30 -6.63 13.09
N PRO A 4 -1.72 -6.41 14.35
CA PRO A 4 -3.01 -5.78 14.62
C PRO A 4 -2.99 -4.33 14.13
N ILE A 5 -4.11 -3.90 13.54
CA ILE A 5 -4.29 -2.50 13.12
C ILE A 5 -4.37 -1.65 14.40
N PRO A 6 -3.64 -0.51 14.47
CA PRO A 6 -3.70 0.36 15.64
C PRO A 6 -5.14 0.82 15.95
N PRO A 7 -5.53 0.85 17.23
CA PRO A 7 -6.86 1.33 17.61
C PRO A 7 -7.07 2.78 17.17
N GLY A 8 -8.25 3.07 16.63
CA GLY A 8 -8.61 4.38 16.07
C GLY A 8 -8.16 4.61 14.62
N LEU A 9 -7.51 3.63 13.98
CA LEU A 9 -7.19 3.65 12.57
C LEU A 9 -8.28 2.88 11.80
N VAL A 10 -9.25 3.59 11.25
CA VAL A 10 -10.32 2.99 10.43
C VAL A 10 -9.78 2.80 9.01
N LEU A 11 -9.56 1.56 8.59
CA LEU A 11 -9.03 1.25 7.26
C LEU A 11 -10.06 0.47 6.44
N ASN A 12 -10.17 0.79 5.15
CA ASN A 12 -10.92 -0.05 4.19
C ASN A 12 -10.12 -1.31 3.81
N GLU A 13 -10.73 -2.22 3.05
CA GLU A 13 -10.11 -3.51 2.70
C GLU A 13 -8.75 -3.36 1.97
N GLU A 14 -8.66 -2.48 0.97
CA GLU A 14 -7.40 -2.21 0.25
C GLU A 14 -6.32 -1.63 1.17
N GLU A 15 -6.70 -0.72 2.06
CA GLU A 15 -5.81 -0.11 3.05
C GLU A 15 -5.32 -1.15 4.09
N GLN A 16 -6.17 -2.12 4.46
CA GLN A 16 -5.80 -3.24 5.33
C GLN A 16 -4.80 -4.18 4.64
N GLU A 17 -5.04 -4.54 3.38
CA GLU A 17 -4.09 -5.32 2.59
C GLU A 17 -2.72 -4.62 2.50
N ALA A 18 -2.72 -3.33 2.19
CA ALA A 18 -1.49 -2.53 2.15
C ALA A 18 -0.79 -2.50 3.51
N PHE A 19 -1.53 -2.34 4.61
CA PHE A 19 -0.98 -2.37 5.96
C PHE A 19 -0.38 -3.73 6.33
N HIS A 20 -0.99 -4.84 5.93
CA HIS A 20 -0.48 -6.18 6.19
C HIS A 20 0.70 -6.54 5.26
N GLY A 21 0.72 -6.00 4.05
CA GLY A 21 1.79 -6.19 3.06
C GLY A 21 3.05 -5.35 3.30
N MET A 22 3.05 -4.44 4.29
CA MET A 22 4.22 -3.61 4.59
C MET A 22 5.48 -4.43 4.88
N ASN A 23 6.57 -4.09 4.21
CA ASN A 23 7.89 -4.60 4.52
C ASN A 23 8.46 -3.97 5.81
N ARG A 24 9.61 -4.48 6.28
CA ARG A 24 10.23 -4.01 7.53
C ARG A 24 10.53 -2.51 7.53
N ARG A 25 10.95 -1.93 6.41
CA ARG A 25 11.28 -0.48 6.31
C ARG A 25 10.02 0.38 6.34
N GLU A 26 8.98 -0.03 5.62
CA GLU A 26 7.68 0.64 5.63
C GLU A 26 7.05 0.61 7.01
N ARG A 27 7.16 -0.53 7.71
CA ARG A 27 6.66 -0.66 9.09
C ARG A 27 7.39 0.29 10.05
N LEU A 28 8.72 0.41 9.94
CA LEU A 28 9.48 1.35 10.77
C LEU A 28 9.05 2.81 10.52
N ARG A 29 8.85 3.18 9.25
CA ARG A 29 8.35 4.51 8.88
C ARG A 29 6.95 4.74 9.41
N PHE A 30 6.05 3.78 9.21
CA PHE A 30 4.67 3.83 9.71
C PHE A 30 4.62 4.01 11.24
N ASN A 31 5.44 3.27 11.98
CA ASN A 31 5.50 3.36 13.44
C ASN A 31 6.08 4.69 13.94
N ALA A 32 6.91 5.35 13.14
CA ALA A 32 7.47 6.67 13.47
C ALA A 32 6.49 7.83 13.25
N LEU A 33 5.30 7.57 12.68
CA LEU A 33 4.32 8.62 12.42
C LEU A 33 3.59 9.05 13.71
N PRO A 34 3.40 10.36 13.92
CA PRO A 34 2.98 10.91 15.20
C PRO A 34 1.49 10.70 15.50
N ASP A 35 0.65 10.62 14.46
CA ASP A 35 -0.80 10.56 14.61
C ASP A 35 -1.46 9.61 13.60
N ASN A 36 -2.76 9.35 13.81
CA ASN A 36 -3.53 8.43 12.99
C ASN A 36 -3.80 8.96 11.57
N ASN A 37 -3.84 10.27 11.35
CA ASN A 37 -4.02 10.85 10.02
C ASN A 37 -2.76 10.65 9.18
N ALA A 38 -1.59 10.94 9.73
CA ALA A 38 -0.30 10.69 9.10
C ALA A 38 -0.15 9.20 8.73
N LYS A 39 -0.53 8.29 9.64
CA LYS A 39 -0.57 6.85 9.40
C LYS A 39 -1.50 6.46 8.25
N ARG A 40 -2.68 7.08 8.17
CA ARG A 40 -3.64 6.85 7.10
C ARG A 40 -3.10 7.31 5.74
N TYR A 41 -2.56 8.53 5.66
CA TYR A 41 -1.95 9.04 4.43
C TYR A 41 -0.78 8.17 3.95
N PHE A 42 0.02 7.66 4.89
CA PHE A 42 1.10 6.74 4.55
C PHE A 42 0.59 5.44 3.91
N ILE A 43 -0.48 4.85 4.46
CA ILE A 43 -1.12 3.67 3.88
C ILE A 43 -1.71 3.97 2.50
N GLN A 44 -2.39 5.11 2.35
CA GLN A 44 -2.95 5.54 1.06
C GLN A 44 -1.87 5.68 -0.01
N GLY A 45 -0.71 6.25 0.32
CA GLY A 45 0.42 6.31 -0.60
C GLY A 45 0.95 4.94 -1.03
N ILE A 46 0.88 3.92 -0.15
CA ILE A 46 1.22 2.54 -0.53
C ILE A 46 0.17 1.97 -1.49
N VAL A 47 -1.12 2.17 -1.20
CA VAL A 47 -2.23 1.72 -2.07
C VAL A 47 -2.11 2.33 -3.46
N GLU A 48 -1.89 3.65 -3.55
CA GLU A 48 -1.72 4.36 -4.82
C GLU A 48 -0.51 3.86 -5.61
N ASN A 49 0.63 3.63 -4.93
CA ASN A 49 1.81 3.06 -5.58
C ASN A 49 1.53 1.64 -6.10
N GLN A 50 0.82 0.80 -5.33
CA GLN A 50 0.45 -0.54 -5.80
C GLN A 50 -0.50 -0.49 -7.00
N LYS A 51 -1.45 0.45 -7.03
CA LYS A 51 -2.33 0.68 -8.18
C LYS A 51 -1.53 1.11 -9.41
N SER A 52 -0.62 2.08 -9.26
CA SER A 52 0.25 2.54 -10.34
C SER A 52 1.14 1.43 -10.90
N GLU A 53 1.72 0.60 -10.03
CA GLU A 53 2.55 -0.53 -10.48
C GLU A 53 1.72 -1.61 -11.19
N ARG A 54 0.48 -1.88 -10.74
CA ARG A 54 -0.46 -2.78 -11.45
C ARG A 54 -0.79 -2.24 -12.84
N GLU A 55 -1.07 -0.94 -12.96
CA GLU A 55 -1.35 -0.30 -14.25
C GLU A 55 -0.15 -0.33 -15.19
N LYS A 56 1.06 -0.01 -14.71
CA LYS A 56 2.29 -0.11 -15.50
C LYS A 56 2.55 -1.55 -15.96
N SER A 57 2.31 -2.53 -15.10
CA SER A 57 2.45 -3.95 -15.44
C SER A 57 1.46 -4.36 -16.53
N PHE A 58 0.21 -3.93 -16.42
CA PHE A 58 -0.81 -4.15 -17.44
C PHE A 58 -0.42 -3.53 -18.79
N LEU A 59 0.00 -2.27 -18.80
CA LEU A 59 0.45 -1.58 -20.01
C LEU A 59 1.65 -2.30 -20.67
N ARG A 60 2.64 -2.72 -19.87
CA ARG A 60 3.79 -3.50 -20.39
C ARG A 60 3.32 -4.79 -21.05
N ARG A 61 2.46 -5.56 -20.39
CA ARG A 61 1.90 -6.81 -20.94
C ARG A 61 1.10 -6.59 -22.22
N PHE A 62 0.30 -5.53 -22.27
CA PHE A 62 -0.50 -5.18 -23.43
C PHE A 62 0.37 -4.79 -24.63
N LEU A 63 1.36 -3.92 -24.41
CA LEU A 63 2.31 -3.53 -25.45
C LEU A 63 3.13 -4.72 -25.95
N SER A 64 3.60 -5.61 -25.06
CA SER A 64 4.29 -6.85 -25.46
C SER A 64 3.45 -7.78 -26.34
N ARG A 65 2.12 -7.70 -26.29
CA ARG A 65 1.20 -8.49 -27.14
C ARG A 65 0.87 -7.84 -28.48
N LEU A 66 1.03 -6.53 -28.60
CA LEU A 66 0.74 -5.77 -29.83
C LEU A 66 1.92 -5.77 -30.81
N PHE A 67 3.14 -5.96 -30.31
CA PHE A 67 4.37 -5.96 -31.09
C PHE A 67 4.92 -7.38 -31.35
N HIS A 68 4.07 -8.40 -31.28
CA HIS A 68 4.37 -9.81 -31.60
C HIS A 68 3.33 -10.34 -32.60
#